data_AF-A0A661MFM0-F1
#
_entry.id   AF-A0A661MFM0-F1
#
_cell.length_a   1.000
_cell.length_b   1.000
_cell.length_c   1.000
_cell.angle_alpha   90.00
_cell.angle_beta   90.00
_cell.angle_gamma   90.00
#
_symmetry.space_group_name_H-M   'P 1'
#
loop_
_entity.id
_entity.type
_entity.pdbx_description
1 polymer ?
#
loop_
_entity_poly.entity_id
_entity_poly.type
_entity_poly.pdbx_seq_one_letter_code
_entity_poly.pdbx_strand_id
1 'polypeptide(L)'
;MKTNEEKLGWRLLETLYEAGRADTHATPELLSTWLGVQETRVQELLVRLDAQGLVDGSRCRLSMQGLVLAVSLHGAQKLSMHSIAA
;
A
#
# COMPACT_ATOMS: atom_id res chain seq x y z
N MET A 1 -8.20 -17.73 5.23
CA MET A 1 -8.83 -16.56 4.57
C MET A 1 -8.22 -15.22 4.97
N LYS A 2 -7.82 -14.98 6.24
CA LYS A 2 -7.15 -13.73 6.68
C LYS A 2 -5.92 -13.35 5.83
N THR A 3 -5.14 -14.34 5.42
CA THR A 3 -3.86 -14.15 4.72
C THR A 3 -3.97 -13.46 3.36
N ASN A 4 -5.10 -13.61 2.63
CA ASN A 4 -5.26 -12.96 1.32
C ASN A 4 -5.66 -11.49 1.46
N GLU A 5 -6.49 -11.15 2.44
CA GLU A 5 -6.84 -9.76 2.73
C GLU A 5 -5.65 -8.99 3.29
N GLU A 6 -4.89 -9.60 4.19
CA GLU A 6 -3.65 -9.01 4.71
C GLU A 6 -2.64 -8.76 3.59
N LYS A 7 -2.39 -9.75 2.73
CA LYS A 7 -1.52 -9.58 1.54
C LYS A 7 -1.99 -8.44 0.62
N LEU A 8 -3.30 -8.31 0.41
CA LEU A 8 -3.83 -7.25 -0.43
C LEU A 8 -3.68 -5.86 0.24
N GLY A 9 -3.89 -5.78 1.56
CA GLY A 9 -3.59 -4.56 2.33
C GLY A 9 -2.12 -4.16 2.24
N TRP A 10 -1.20 -5.12 2.35
CA TRP A 10 0.23 -4.86 2.16
C TRP A 10 0.55 -4.34 0.76
N ARG A 11 0.02 -4.98 -0.28
CA ARG A 11 0.19 -4.53 -1.66
C ARG A 11 -0.36 -3.13 -1.88
N LEU A 12 -1.51 -2.80 -1.29
CA LEU A 12 -2.09 -1.45 -1.39
C LEU A 12 -1.16 -0.40 -0.77
N LEU A 13 -0.57 -0.67 0.40
CA LEU A 13 0.38 0.23 1.05
C LEU A 13 1.67 0.43 0.24
N GLU A 14 2.21 -0.65 -0.34
CA GLU A 14 3.35 -0.57 -1.27
C GLU A 14 3.01 0.24 -2.52
N THR A 15 1.82 0.03 -3.08
CA THR A 15 1.34 0.73 -4.29
C THR A 15 1.19 2.23 -4.02
N LEU A 16 0.63 2.61 -2.87
CA LEU A 16 0.51 4.00 -2.43
C LEU A 16 1.87 4.64 -2.16
N TYR A 17 2.83 3.87 -1.63
CA TYR A 17 4.20 4.33 -1.43
C TYR A 17 4.88 4.66 -2.76
N GLU A 18 4.82 3.77 -3.74
CA GLU A 18 5.42 4.00 -5.06
C GLU A 18 4.69 5.14 -5.81
N ALA A 19 3.36 5.26 -5.70
CA ALA A 19 2.62 6.40 -6.23
C ALA A 19 3.11 7.72 -5.64
N GLY A 20 3.30 7.78 -4.32
CA GLY A 20 3.83 8.96 -3.64
C GLY A 20 5.27 9.31 -4.04
N ARG A 21 6.12 8.31 -4.26
CA ARG A 21 7.50 8.52 -4.75
C ARG A 21 7.56 9.04 -6.18
N ALA A 22 6.62 8.61 -7.02
CA ALA A 22 6.50 9.06 -8.39
C ALA A 22 5.72 10.37 -8.54
N ASP A 23 5.36 11.03 -7.42
CA ASP A 23 4.48 12.22 -7.35
C ASP A 23 3.17 12.03 -8.15
N THR A 24 2.68 10.79 -8.18
CA THR A 24 1.47 10.42 -8.92
C THR A 24 0.26 10.59 -8.01
N HIS A 25 -0.75 11.30 -8.50
CA HIS A 25 -2.01 11.45 -7.80
C HIS A 25 -2.81 10.15 -7.84
N ALA A 26 -2.72 9.35 -6.78
CA ALA A 26 -3.46 8.09 -6.66
C ALA A 26 -4.98 8.33 -6.56
N THR A 27 -5.74 7.49 -7.25
CA THR A 27 -7.19 7.41 -7.16
C THR A 27 -7.61 5.95 -6.98
N PRO A 28 -8.82 5.65 -6.47
CA PRO A 28 -9.27 4.27 -6.32
C PRO A 28 -9.24 3.50 -7.65
N GLU A 29 -9.63 4.15 -8.76
CA GLU A 29 -9.57 3.58 -10.12
C GLU A 29 -8.14 3.20 -10.52
N LEU A 30 -7.17 4.10 -10.33
CA LEU A 30 -5.78 3.84 -10.66
C LEU A 30 -5.20 2.68 -9.83
N LEU A 31 -5.48 2.70 -8.52
CA LEU A 31 -5.06 1.65 -7.60
C LEU A 31 -5.70 0.30 -7.96
N SER A 32 -6.96 0.29 -8.39
CA SER A 32 -7.66 -0.91 -8.85
C SER A 32 -6.97 -1.54 -10.07
N THR A 33 -6.51 -0.68 -10.99
CA THR A 33 -5.77 -1.07 -12.18
C THR A 33 -4.41 -1.67 -11.82
N TRP A 34 -3.66 -1.01 -10.93
CA TRP A 34 -2.32 -1.46 -10.55
C TRP A 34 -2.35 -2.74 -9.70
N LEU A 35 -3.37 -2.90 -8.87
CA LEU A 35 -3.54 -4.07 -8.00
C LEU A 35 -4.25 -5.25 -8.69
N GLY A 36 -4.90 -5.01 -9.82
CA GLY A 36 -5.69 -6.03 -10.53
C GLY A 36 -6.92 -6.48 -9.74
N VAL A 37 -7.56 -5.57 -8.99
CA VAL A 37 -8.75 -5.84 -8.17
C VAL A 37 -9.85 -4.84 -8.49
N GLN A 38 -11.10 -5.16 -8.11
CA GLN A 38 -12.22 -4.26 -8.32
C GLN A 38 -12.07 -2.96 -7.51
N GLU A 39 -12.50 -1.83 -8.08
CA GLU A 39 -12.41 -0.51 -7.42
C GLU A 39 -13.15 -0.48 -6.07
N THR A 40 -14.35 -1.04 -6.00
CA THR A 40 -15.11 -1.17 -4.75
C THR A 40 -14.32 -1.85 -3.65
N ARG A 41 -13.52 -2.86 -4.02
CA ARG A 41 -12.65 -3.56 -3.08
C ARG A 41 -11.48 -2.72 -2.60
N VAL A 42 -10.93 -1.87 -3.47
CA VAL A 42 -9.90 -0.87 -3.08
C VAL A 42 -10.50 0.14 -2.12
N GLN A 43 -11.70 0.65 -2.40
CA GLN A 43 -12.39 1.61 -1.53
C GLN A 43 -12.64 1.02 -0.13
N GLU A 44 -13.12 -0.22 -0.03
CA GLU A 44 -13.28 -0.92 1.25
C GLU A 44 -11.96 -1.05 2.02
N LEU A 45 -10.86 -1.35 1.32
CA LEU A 45 -9.53 -1.45 1.94
C LEU A 45 -9.00 -0.10 2.41
N LEU A 46 -9.19 0.95 1.61
CA LEU A 46 -8.80 2.31 1.98
C LEU A 46 -9.53 2.74 3.24
N VAL A 47 -10.85 2.51 3.34
CA VAL A 47 -11.64 2.82 4.55
C VAL A 47 -11.12 2.06 5.77
N ARG A 48 -10.79 0.77 5.62
CA ARG A 48 -10.26 -0.05 6.72
C ARG A 48 -8.88 0.39 7.19
N LEU A 49 -8.01 0.79 6.26
CA LEU A 49 -6.66 1.27 6.58
C LEU A 49 -6.68 2.70 7.14
N ASP A 50 -7.65 3.51 6.71
CA ASP A 50 -7.90 4.87 7.22
C ASP A 50 -8.35 4.81 8.68
N ALA A 51 -9.26 3.89 9.00
CA ALA A 51 -9.65 3.60 10.39
C ALA A 51 -8.50 3.10 11.27
N GLN A 52 -7.41 2.59 10.67
CA GLN A 52 -6.17 2.20 11.36
C GLN A 52 -5.12 3.32 11.38
N GLY A 53 -5.41 4.47 10.79
CA GLY A 53 -4.49 5.60 10.69
C GLY A 53 -3.32 5.37 9.75
N LEU A 54 -3.39 4.39 8.84
CA LEU A 54 -2.29 4.04 7.90
C LEU A 54 -2.39 4.80 6.58
N VAL A 55 -3.59 5.21 6.18
CA VAL A 55 -3.82 6.02 4.97
C VAL A 55 -4.68 7.22 5.32
N ASP A 56 -4.66 8.23 4.46
CA ASP A 56 -5.74 9.21 4.31
C ASP A 56 -6.65 8.69 3.20
N GLY A 57 -7.78 8.10 3.59
CA GLY A 57 -8.74 7.51 2.66
C GLY A 57 -9.33 8.52 1.67
N SER A 58 -9.49 9.77 2.09
CA SER A 58 -10.07 10.84 1.26
C SER A 58 -9.12 11.31 0.16
N ARG A 59 -7.81 11.19 0.40
CA ARG A 59 -6.75 11.61 -0.55
C ARG A 59 -6.05 10.45 -1.24
N CYS A 60 -6.42 9.20 -0.92
CA CYS A 60 -5.75 8.00 -1.42
C CYS A 60 -4.22 8.10 -1.25
N ARG A 61 -3.75 8.46 -0.05
CA ARG A 61 -2.32 8.63 0.25
C ARG A 61 -1.97 7.96 1.56
N LEU A 62 -0.68 7.65 1.76
CA LEU A 62 -0.20 7.18 3.06
C LEU A 62 -0.29 8.30 4.09
N SER A 63 -0.71 7.95 5.31
CA SER A 63 -0.46 8.79 6.48
C SER A 63 1.03 8.74 6.85
N MET A 64 1.45 9.54 7.82
CA MET A 64 2.82 9.43 8.33
C MET A 64 3.12 8.03 8.89
N GLN A 65 2.16 7.41 9.59
CA GLN A 65 2.33 6.06 10.13
C GLN A 65 2.42 5.01 9.03
N GLY A 66 1.56 5.11 8.00
CA GLY A 66 1.62 4.22 6.84
C GLY A 66 2.91 4.39 6.03
N LEU A 67 3.43 5.60 5.94
CA LEU A 67 4.71 5.87 5.27
C LEU A 67 5.88 5.18 5.98
N VAL A 68 5.96 5.33 7.31
CA VAL A 68 7.01 4.67 8.11
C VAL A 68 6.95 3.15 7.91
N LEU A 69 5.76 2.57 8.00
CA LEU A 69 5.53 1.15 7.82
C LEU A 69 5.94 0.68 6.40
N ALA A 70 5.51 1.39 5.35
CA ALA A 70 5.85 1.07 3.97
C ALA A 70 7.35 1.17 3.70
N VAL A 71 8.03 2.17 4.27
CA VAL A 71 9.49 2.32 4.17
C VAL A 71 10.20 1.17 4.88
N SER A 72 9.76 0.77 6.08
CA SER A 72 10.34 -0.37 6.81
C SER A 72 10.21 -1.68 6.03
N LEU A 73 9.06 -1.90 5.39
CA LEU A 73 8.83 -3.06 4.52
C LEU A 73 9.72 -3.05 3.28
N HIS A 74 9.79 -1.92 2.59
CA HIS A 74 10.63 -1.76 1.41
C HIS A 74 12.13 -1.93 1.74
N GLY A 75 12.56 -1.43 2.91
CA GLY A 75 13.91 -1.64 3.44
C GLY A 75 14.20 -3.11 3.74
N ALA A 76 13.28 -3.81 4.42
CA ALA A 76 13.41 -5.23 4.72
C ALA A 76 13.48 -6.11 3.47
N GLN A 77 12.70 -5.79 2.43
CA GLN A 77 12.76 -6.47 1.13
C GLN A 77 14.11 -6.29 0.44
N LYS A 78 14.66 -5.06 0.44
CA LYS A 78 16.00 -4.78 -0.10
C LYS A 78 17.09 -5.52 0.65
N LEU A 79 17.02 -5.57 1.98
CA LEU A 79 18.00 -6.31 2.79
C LEU A 79 17.95 -7.81 2.53
N SER A 80 16.75 -8.39 2.46
CA SER A 80 16.56 -9.82 2.13
C SER A 80 17.17 -10.19 0.77
N MET A 81 16.97 -9.35 -0.25
CA MET A 81 17.56 -9.55 -1.58
C MET A 81 19.09 -9.53 -1.57
N HIS A 82 19.72 -8.67 -0.75
CA HIS A 82 21.18 -8.63 -0.63
C HIS A 82 21.74 -9.82 0.14
N SER A 83 21.00 -10.37 1.12
CA SER A 83 21.43 -11.57 1.87
C SER A 83 21.37 -12.86 1.05
N ILE A 84 20.55 -12.92 -0.01
CA ILE A 84 20.51 -14.06 -0.94
C ILE A 84 21.66 -13.99 -1.96
N ALA A 85 22.23 -12.81 -2.18
CA ALA A 85 23.31 -12.56 -3.13
C ALA A 85 24.73 -12.61 -2.52
N ALA A 86 24.86 -13.00 -1.23
CA ALA A 86 26.12 -13.06 -0.49
C ALA A 86 26.58 -14.51 -0.25
#